data_AF-A0AAV7MVJ8-F1
#
_entry.id   AF-A0AAV7MVJ8-F1
#
_cell.length_a   1.000
_cell.length_b   1.000
_cell.length_c   1.000
_cell.angle_alpha   90.00
_cell.angle_beta   90.00
_cell.angle_gamma   90.00
#
_symmetry.space_group_name_H-M   'P 1'
#
loop_
_entity.id
_entity.type
_entity.pdbx_description
1 polymer ?
#
loop_
_entity_poly.entity_id
_entity_poly.type
_entity_poly.pdbx_seq_one_letter_code
_entity_poly.pdbx_strand_id
1 'polypeptide(L)'
;MSTAARSEPAPAPPRCAEDCVTGRAMVPKPGLLYFLVLVTYGLFLTFGAWVFSLLEQPCEDDVRRALSAARLVFLTDHVCVSEAELEAFLAQVLEARSMGVSVLRNVSGGVQWDLASSLFFVSTTVTTIGTSRPG
;
A
#
# COMPACT_ATOMS: atom_id res chain seq x y z
N MET A 1 -27.50 -77.08 52.38
CA MET A 1 -27.92 -75.69 52.59
C MET A 1 -26.68 -74.82 52.41
N SER A 2 -26.64 -74.07 51.31
CA SER A 2 -25.48 -73.33 50.81
C SER A 2 -25.42 -71.95 51.46
N THR A 3 -24.33 -71.64 52.16
CA THR A 3 -24.06 -70.30 52.70
C THR A 3 -23.53 -69.40 51.57
N ALA A 4 -24.31 -68.38 51.22
CA ALA A 4 -23.96 -67.40 50.19
C ALA A 4 -22.74 -66.57 50.63
N ALA A 5 -21.71 -66.54 49.78
CA ALA A 5 -20.56 -65.65 49.92
C ALA A 5 -21.00 -64.19 49.73
N ARG A 6 -20.67 -63.35 50.71
CA ARG A 6 -20.92 -61.91 50.68
C ARG A 6 -19.82 -61.24 49.84
N SER A 7 -20.17 -60.64 48.72
CA SER A 7 -19.25 -59.87 47.89
C SER A 7 -19.05 -58.46 48.46
N GLU A 8 -17.80 -58.08 48.72
CA GLU A 8 -17.41 -56.69 49.02
C GLU A 8 -17.46 -55.82 47.75
N PRO A 9 -17.91 -54.55 47.83
CA PRO A 9 -17.86 -53.64 46.70
C PRO A 9 -16.44 -53.09 46.50
N ALA A 10 -16.01 -52.99 45.25
CA ALA A 10 -14.72 -52.44 44.85
C ALA A 10 -14.56 -50.96 45.29
N PRO A 11 -13.33 -50.51 45.62
CA PRO A 11 -13.09 -49.11 45.97
C PRO A 11 -13.36 -48.19 44.78
N ALA A 12 -14.05 -47.08 45.03
CA ALA A 12 -14.30 -46.05 44.02
C ALA A 12 -12.98 -45.46 43.50
N PRO A 13 -12.87 -45.13 42.19
CA PRO A 13 -11.67 -44.51 41.66
C PRO A 13 -11.44 -43.13 42.32
N PRO A 14 -10.18 -42.69 42.46
CA PRO A 14 -9.88 -41.37 42.98
C PRO A 14 -10.58 -40.32 42.11
N ARG A 15 -11.39 -39.46 42.74
CA ARG A 15 -11.95 -38.28 42.09
C ARG A 15 -10.76 -37.45 41.62
N CYS A 16 -10.52 -37.42 40.30
CA CYS A 16 -9.61 -36.46 39.71
C CYS A 16 -9.99 -35.09 40.25
N ALA A 17 -9.07 -34.46 40.98
CA ALA A 17 -9.22 -33.12 41.52
C ALA A 17 -9.68 -32.19 40.39
N GLU A 18 -10.87 -31.61 40.55
CA GLU A 18 -11.45 -30.69 39.56
C GLU A 18 -10.82 -29.29 39.60
N ASP A 19 -9.64 -29.10 40.18
CA ASP A 19 -9.08 -27.76 40.40
C ASP A 19 -7.55 -27.72 40.26
N CYS A 20 -7.01 -27.57 39.05
CA CYS A 20 -5.92 -26.62 38.72
C CYS A 20 -5.55 -26.61 37.22
N VAL A 21 -6.50 -26.38 36.30
CA VAL A 21 -6.16 -25.87 34.95
C VAL A 21 -7.18 -24.79 34.54
N THR A 22 -7.60 -23.97 35.49
CA THR A 22 -8.29 -22.70 35.21
C THR A 22 -7.32 -21.56 35.45
N GLY A 23 -6.15 -21.64 34.82
CA GLY A 23 -5.51 -20.43 34.32
C GLY A 23 -6.49 -19.81 33.33
N ARG A 24 -7.34 -18.88 33.79
CA ARG A 24 -8.06 -17.98 32.89
C ARG A 24 -7.00 -17.25 32.08
N ALA A 25 -6.65 -17.79 30.93
CA ALA A 25 -6.09 -16.99 29.87
C ALA A 25 -7.12 -15.89 29.64
N MET A 26 -6.71 -14.65 29.85
CA MET A 26 -7.48 -13.47 29.50
C MET A 26 -7.66 -13.53 27.97
N VAL A 27 -8.69 -14.23 27.48
CA VAL A 27 -9.03 -14.24 26.05
C VAL A 27 -9.52 -12.83 25.75
N PRO A 28 -8.69 -11.99 25.09
CA PRO A 28 -9.09 -10.61 24.89
C PRO A 28 -10.29 -10.64 23.95
N LYS A 29 -11.30 -9.82 24.23
CA LYS A 29 -12.52 -9.80 23.41
C LYS A 29 -12.13 -9.54 21.95
N PRO A 30 -12.55 -10.36 20.97
CA PRO A 30 -12.09 -10.25 19.58
C PRO A 30 -12.37 -8.85 18.99
N GLY A 31 -13.48 -8.21 19.38
CA GLY A 31 -13.78 -6.84 18.99
C GLY A 31 -12.83 -5.79 19.57
N LEU A 32 -12.33 -5.98 20.80
CA LEU A 32 -11.34 -5.08 21.40
C LEU A 32 -9.98 -5.20 20.70
N LEU A 33 -9.55 -6.43 20.37
CA LEU A 33 -8.32 -6.66 19.61
C LEU A 33 -8.42 -6.06 18.21
N TYR A 34 -9.52 -6.31 17.52
CA TYR A 34 -9.75 -5.76 16.18
C TYR A 34 -9.75 -4.22 16.20
N PHE A 35 -10.43 -3.61 17.18
CA PHE A 35 -10.40 -2.16 17.36
C PHE A 35 -8.99 -1.62 17.62
N LEU A 36 -8.21 -2.28 18.48
CA LEU A 36 -6.82 -1.91 18.75
C LEU A 36 -5.96 -2.00 17.49
N VAL A 37 -6.13 -3.05 16.68
CA VAL A 37 -5.43 -3.19 15.39
C VAL A 37 -5.79 -2.04 14.45
N LEU A 38 -7.07 -1.68 14.34
CA LEU A 38 -7.48 -0.56 13.49
C LEU A 38 -6.89 0.77 13.96
N VAL A 39 -6.91 1.05 15.26
CA VAL A 39 -6.35 2.28 15.83
C VAL A 39 -4.84 2.34 15.61
N THR A 40 -4.12 1.26 15.93
CA THR A 40 -2.66 1.20 15.75
C THR A 40 -2.27 1.29 14.28
N TYR A 41 -3.00 0.63 13.38
CA TYR A 41 -2.80 0.74 11.94
C TYR A 41 -3.07 2.17 11.43
N GLY A 42 -4.14 2.81 11.89
CA GLY A 42 -4.43 4.21 11.56
C GLY A 42 -3.31 5.15 12.00
N LEU A 43 -2.82 5.00 13.24
CA LEU A 43 -1.69 5.76 13.77
C LEU A 43 -0.40 5.51 12.98
N PHE A 44 -0.16 4.26 12.58
CA PHE A 44 0.98 3.89 11.74
C PHE A 44 0.92 4.60 10.39
N LEU A 45 -0.24 4.62 9.73
CA LEU A 45 -0.41 5.31 8.44
C LEU A 45 -0.26 6.82 8.57
N THR A 46 -0.84 7.46 9.60
CA THR A 46 -0.74 8.92 9.78
C THR A 46 0.69 9.34 10.13
N PHE A 47 1.38 8.56 10.96
CA PHE A 47 2.79 8.79 11.25
C PHE A 47 3.66 8.63 10.01
N GLY A 48 3.44 7.56 9.23
CA GLY A 48 4.11 7.36 7.95
C GLY A 48 3.88 8.54 6.99
N ALA A 49 2.63 8.96 6.81
CA ALA A 49 2.29 10.12 5.97
C ALA A 49 2.97 11.41 6.43
N TRP A 50 3.04 11.65 7.74
CA TRP A 50 3.72 12.82 8.28
C TRP A 50 5.23 12.79 8.01
N VAL A 51 5.89 11.64 8.24
CA VAL A 51 7.33 11.47 7.96
C VAL A 51 7.61 11.66 6.48
N PHE A 52 6.84 11.02 5.59
CA PHE A 52 7.03 11.18 4.14
C PHE A 52 6.79 12.62 3.69
N SER A 53 5.79 13.31 4.24
CA SER A 53 5.58 14.73 3.95
C SER A 53 6.81 15.55 4.32
N LEU A 54 7.43 15.32 5.48
CA LEU A 54 8.62 16.06 5.89
C LEU A 54 9.84 15.77 5.00
N LEU A 55 9.98 14.53 4.52
CA LEU A 55 11.11 14.11 3.69
C LEU A 55 10.97 14.56 2.23
N GLU A 56 9.78 14.46 1.66
CA GLU A 56 9.54 14.69 0.23
C GLU A 56 9.21 16.15 -0.11
N GLN A 57 8.57 16.89 0.80
CA GLN A 57 8.19 18.29 0.57
C GLN A 57 9.34 19.22 0.15
N PRO A 58 10.56 19.18 0.73
CA PRO A 58 11.64 20.06 0.27
C PRO A 58 12.07 19.78 -1.17
N CYS A 59 12.10 18.50 -1.57
CA CYS A 59 12.42 18.09 -2.93
C CYS A 59 11.32 18.53 -3.91
N GLU A 60 10.05 18.36 -3.54
CA GLU A 60 8.91 18.85 -4.32
C GLU A 60 9.00 20.37 -4.54
N ASP A 61 9.32 21.12 -3.48
CA ASP A 61 9.45 22.58 -3.54
C ASP A 61 10.59 23.02 -4.45
N ASP A 62 11.73 22.33 -4.43
CA ASP A 62 12.86 22.60 -5.32
C ASP A 62 12.47 22.40 -6.79
N VAL A 63 11.84 21.28 -7.11
CA VAL A 63 11.38 20.98 -8.47
C VAL A 63 10.31 21.97 -8.92
N ARG A 64 9.36 22.32 -8.04
CA ARG A 64 8.31 23.32 -8.33
C ARG A 64 8.93 24.69 -8.61
N ARG A 65 9.87 25.14 -7.78
CA ARG A 65 10.58 26.43 -7.99
C ARG A 65 11.38 26.43 -9.28
N ALA A 66 12.12 25.36 -9.58
CA ALA A 66 12.87 25.25 -10.82
C ALA A 66 11.96 25.30 -12.06
N LEU A 67 10.82 24.61 -12.01
CA LEU A 67 9.83 24.63 -13.09
C LEU A 67 9.21 26.02 -13.29
N SER A 68 8.83 26.69 -12.20
CA SER A 68 8.30 28.06 -12.24
C SER A 68 9.33 29.06 -12.79
N ALA A 69 10.60 28.92 -12.40
CA ALA A 69 11.68 29.75 -12.93
C ALA A 69 11.89 29.50 -14.43
N ALA A 70 11.96 28.23 -14.86
CA ALA A 70 12.10 27.88 -16.27
C ALA A 70 10.92 28.40 -17.11
N ARG A 71 9.70 28.32 -16.58
CA ARG A 71 8.49 28.87 -17.21
C ARG A 71 8.61 30.39 -17.40
N LEU A 72 9.03 31.10 -16.37
CA LEU A 72 9.17 32.55 -16.41
C LEU A 72 10.24 32.97 -17.43
N VAL A 73 11.39 32.31 -17.44
CA VAL A 73 12.45 32.56 -18.44
C VAL A 73 11.93 32.33 -19.86
N PHE A 74 11.18 31.25 -20.09
CA PHE A 74 10.61 30.96 -21.41
C PHE A 74 9.64 32.06 -21.89
N LEU A 75 8.77 32.55 -21.01
CA LEU A 75 7.82 33.61 -21.36
C LEU A 75 8.51 34.97 -21.56
N THR A 76 9.60 35.25 -20.84
CA THR A 76 10.39 36.48 -21.07
C THR A 76 11.15 36.44 -22.39
N ASP A 77 11.68 35.29 -22.78
CA ASP A 77 12.44 35.12 -24.02
C ASP A 77 11.51 35.03 -25.25
N HIS A 78 10.25 34.62 -25.06
CA HIS A 78 9.27 34.42 -26.13
C HIS A 78 7.99 35.25 -25.91
N VAL A 79 8.11 36.56 -26.12
CA VAL A 79 6.99 37.53 -25.97
C VAL A 79 5.78 37.23 -26.88
N CYS A 80 5.96 36.43 -27.93
CA CYS A 80 4.88 36.01 -28.83
C CYS A 80 4.00 34.88 -28.28
N VAL A 81 4.36 34.26 -27.15
CA VAL A 81 3.61 33.17 -26.54
C VAL A 81 2.96 33.67 -25.26
N SER A 82 1.64 33.53 -25.15
CA SER A 82 0.93 33.88 -23.93
C SER A 82 1.05 32.79 -22.86
N GLU A 83 0.88 33.20 -21.60
CA GLU A 83 0.92 32.27 -20.47
C GLU A 83 -0.12 31.14 -20.58
N ALA A 84 -1.31 31.48 -21.08
CA ALA A 84 -2.43 30.56 -21.28
C ALA A 84 -2.18 29.55 -22.41
N GLU A 85 -1.56 29.98 -23.52
CA GLU A 85 -1.19 29.08 -24.63
C GLU A 85 -0.13 28.06 -24.19
N LEU A 86 0.84 28.49 -23.40
CA LEU A 86 1.87 27.61 -22.85
C LEU A 86 1.28 26.55 -21.91
N GLU A 87 0.33 26.93 -21.04
CA GLU A 87 -0.36 25.97 -20.16
C GLU A 87 -1.22 24.98 -20.94
N ALA A 88 -1.96 25.46 -21.95
CA ALA A 88 -2.78 24.60 -22.80
C ALA A 88 -1.92 23.55 -23.52
N PHE A 89 -0.78 23.97 -24.06
CA PHE A 89 0.17 23.05 -24.68
C PHE A 89 0.76 22.06 -23.66
N LEU A 90 1.19 22.54 -22.49
CA LEU A 90 1.76 21.67 -21.45
C LEU A 90 0.73 20.64 -20.95
N ALA A 91 -0.52 21.03 -20.79
CA ALA A 91 -1.61 20.12 -20.42
C ALA A 91 -1.75 18.99 -21.45
N GLN A 92 -1.71 19.31 -22.74
CA GLN A 92 -1.77 18.31 -23.81
C GLN A 92 -0.54 17.38 -23.82
N VAL A 93 0.66 17.91 -23.55
CA VAL A 93 1.88 17.10 -23.44
C VAL A 93 1.84 16.16 -22.23
N LEU A 94 1.33 16.65 -21.08
CA LEU A 94 1.18 15.85 -19.87
C LEU A 94 0.15 14.73 -20.05
N GLU A 95 -0.94 15.01 -20.77
CA GLU A 95 -1.96 14.02 -21.14
C GLU A 95 -1.38 12.96 -22.09
N ALA A 96 -0.63 13.36 -23.11
CA ALA A 96 0.06 12.40 -23.98
C ALA A 96 1.08 11.55 -23.20
N ARG A 97 1.80 12.15 -22.24
CA ARG A 97 2.76 11.44 -21.37
C ARG A 97 2.06 10.46 -20.44
N SER A 98 0.88 10.78 -19.91
CA SER A 98 0.10 9.88 -19.04
C SER A 98 -0.30 8.60 -19.79
N MET A 99 -0.49 8.70 -21.11
CA MET A 99 -0.74 7.56 -22.02
C MET A 99 0.55 6.81 -22.43
N GLY A 100 1.72 7.21 -21.93
CA GLY A 100 3.01 6.60 -22.27
C GLY A 100 3.65 7.13 -23.56
N VAL A 101 3.10 8.15 -24.20
CA VAL A 101 3.66 8.70 -25.45
C VAL A 101 4.76 9.72 -25.13
N SER A 102 5.99 9.48 -25.61
CA SER A 102 7.11 10.41 -25.43
C SER A 102 7.06 11.54 -26.46
N VAL A 103 6.52 12.71 -26.09
CA VAL A 103 6.42 13.88 -26.98
C VAL A 103 7.77 14.62 -27.15
N LEU A 104 8.70 14.45 -26.21
CA LEU A 104 9.97 15.19 -26.14
C LEU A 104 11.08 14.66 -27.05
N ARG A 105 10.93 13.46 -27.62
CA ARG A 105 11.99 12.78 -28.36
C ARG A 105 11.51 12.53 -29.77
N ASN A 106 12.34 12.85 -30.77
CA ASN A 106 12.11 12.58 -32.20
C ASN A 106 12.21 11.07 -32.50
N VAL A 107 11.41 10.26 -31.81
CA VAL A 107 11.22 8.83 -32.03
C VAL A 107 9.73 8.62 -32.09
N SER A 108 9.16 8.84 -33.26
CA SER A 108 7.76 8.50 -33.56
C SER A 108 7.54 6.98 -33.66
N GLY A 109 8.19 6.15 -32.84
CA GLY A 109 8.37 4.74 -33.21
C GLY A 109 8.70 3.71 -32.13
N GLY A 110 8.43 3.98 -30.86
CA GLY A 110 8.48 2.94 -29.82
C GLY A 110 7.07 2.53 -29.39
N VAL A 111 6.57 1.37 -29.85
CA VAL A 111 5.32 0.81 -29.33
C VAL A 111 5.52 0.48 -27.85
N GLN A 112 4.90 1.27 -26.96
CA GLN A 112 4.97 1.07 -25.49
C GLN A 112 4.35 -0.26 -25.02
N TRP A 113 3.49 -0.84 -25.86
CA TRP A 113 2.78 -2.09 -25.62
C TRP A 113 3.30 -3.19 -26.53
N ASP A 114 4.61 -3.40 -26.55
CA ASP A 114 5.18 -4.58 -27.18
C ASP A 114 4.91 -5.83 -26.31
N LEU A 115 5.15 -7.02 -26.87
CA LEU A 115 4.90 -8.27 -26.17
C LEU A 115 5.66 -8.36 -24.84
N ALA A 116 6.90 -7.89 -24.78
CA ALA A 116 7.71 -7.98 -23.56
C ALA A 116 7.18 -7.05 -22.46
N SER A 117 6.85 -5.80 -22.80
CA SER A 117 6.24 -4.84 -21.86
C SER A 117 4.87 -5.31 -21.38
N SER A 118 4.06 -5.90 -22.27
CA SER A 118 2.74 -6.45 -21.93
C SER A 118 2.83 -7.66 -21.00
N LEU A 119 3.79 -8.57 -21.24
CA LEU A 119 4.03 -9.72 -20.35
C LEU A 119 4.53 -9.29 -18.97
N PHE A 120 5.40 -8.29 -18.90
CA PHE A 120 5.87 -7.73 -17.64
C PHE A 120 4.73 -7.09 -16.84
N PHE A 121 3.86 -6.34 -17.51
CA PHE A 121 2.67 -5.74 -16.90
C PHE A 121 1.73 -6.81 -16.31
N VAL A 122 1.42 -7.86 -17.08
CA VAL A 122 0.56 -8.95 -16.58
C VAL A 122 1.23 -9.68 -15.41
N SER A 123 2.54 -9.95 -15.52
CA SER A 123 3.30 -10.61 -14.45
C SER A 123 3.28 -9.81 -13.15
N THR A 124 3.53 -8.50 -13.20
CA THR A 124 3.51 -7.62 -12.01
C THR A 124 2.11 -7.43 -11.44
N THR A 125 1.07 -7.47 -12.28
CA THR A 125 -0.33 -7.40 -11.84
C THR A 125 -0.73 -8.68 -11.09
N VAL A 126 -0.45 -9.86 -11.66
CA VAL A 126 -0.76 -11.16 -11.03
C VAL A 126 0.02 -11.35 -9.74
N THR A 127 1.28 -10.91 -9.69
CA THR A 127 2.12 -10.98 -8.49
C THR A 127 1.84 -9.86 -7.49
N THR A 128 0.88 -8.96 -7.76
CA THR A 128 0.50 -7.83 -6.90
C THR A 128 1.61 -6.81 -6.64
N ILE A 129 2.63 -6.75 -7.51
CA ILE A 129 3.71 -5.76 -7.45
C ILE A 129 3.23 -4.39 -7.97
N GLY A 130 2.55 -4.38 -9.13
CA GLY A 130 1.91 -3.17 -9.66
C GLY A 130 2.81 -2.11 -10.32
N THR A 131 3.96 -2.48 -10.91
CA THR A 131 4.82 -1.52 -11.63
C THR A 131 4.21 -1.11 -12.98
N SER A 132 3.76 0.14 -13.10
CA SER A 132 3.01 0.65 -14.27
C SER A 132 3.85 1.42 -15.30
N ARG A 133 5.19 1.33 -15.27
CA ARG A 133 6.05 2.01 -16.24
C ARG A 133 6.66 1.01 -17.24
N PRO A 134 6.18 0.97 -18.50
CA PRO A 134 6.90 0.29 -19.57
C PRO A 134 8.24 1.01 -19.83
N GLY A 135 9.29 0.23 -20.06
CA GLY A 135 10.68 0.69 -20.22
C GLY A 135 10.96 1.34 -21.57
#